data_AF-A0A6A6F3U7-F1
#
_entry.id   AF-A0A6A6F3U7-F1
#
_cell.length_a   1.000
_cell.length_b   1.000
_cell.length_c   1.000
_cell.angle_alpha   90.00
_cell.angle_beta   90.00
_cell.angle_gamma   90.00
#
_symmetry.space_group_name_H-M   'P 1'
#
loop_
_entity.id
_entity.type
_entity.pdbx_description
1 polymer ?
#
loop_
_entity_poly.entity_id
_entity_poly.type
_entity_poly.pdbx_seq_one_letter_code
_entity_poly.pdbx_strand_id
1 'polypeptide(L)'
;MSGRFEVVGTLLRDAYCFSGGLISGCFWDYARIDIWAAFCASTRTILPPDTYFDDAEATMALNGIDEDLHACIAIWLTARVINLICDNTPLAESAHFHSLQADMTRWEVMGGQSAQPVLFRDASAEADNPFSQILFSSHSATIGHTQFYTAKVLLLEYEAAQRDTEAATRLRKEAYKCALIAHGIVETNNHT
;
A
#
# COMPACT_ATOMS: atom_id res chain seq x y z
N MET A 1 -35.60 11.35 -6.77
CA MET A 1 -34.30 11.38 -6.05
C MET A 1 -33.54 10.06 -6.27
N SER A 2 -33.24 9.68 -7.53
CA SER A 2 -32.61 8.38 -7.85
C SER A 2 -31.46 8.48 -8.88
N GLY A 3 -31.02 9.69 -9.23
CA GLY A 3 -30.01 9.90 -10.28
C GLY A 3 -28.65 10.39 -9.79
N ARG A 4 -28.45 10.57 -8.47
CA ARG A 4 -27.18 11.10 -7.92
C ARG A 4 -26.14 10.02 -7.63
N PHE A 5 -26.55 8.80 -7.31
CA PHE A 5 -25.65 7.68 -7.03
C PHE A 5 -25.16 6.99 -8.32
N GLU A 6 -25.97 6.96 -9.38
CA GLU A 6 -25.59 6.38 -10.67
C GLU A 6 -24.45 7.16 -11.36
N VAL A 7 -24.38 8.47 -11.16
CA VAL A 7 -23.32 9.33 -11.72
C VAL A 7 -21.97 9.07 -11.02
N VAL A 8 -21.97 8.75 -9.73
CA VAL A 8 -20.75 8.36 -8.99
C VAL A 8 -20.22 7.02 -9.50
N GLY A 9 -21.09 6.03 -9.71
CA GLY A 9 -20.72 4.72 -10.25
C GLY A 9 -20.34 4.71 -11.74
N THR A 10 -20.59 5.79 -12.48
CA THR A 10 -20.14 5.92 -13.87
C THR A 10 -18.83 6.70 -13.97
N LEU A 11 -18.56 7.63 -13.06
CA LEU A 11 -17.30 8.39 -12.98
C LEU A 11 -16.14 7.57 -12.40
N LEU A 12 -16.43 6.50 -11.64
CA LEU A 12 -15.41 5.55 -11.17
C LEU A 12 -14.96 4.54 -12.24
N ARG A 13 -15.63 4.48 -13.40
CA ARG A 13 -15.33 3.49 -14.45
C ARG A 13 -14.01 3.69 -15.18
N ASP A 14 -13.45 4.91 -15.11
CA ASP A 14 -12.20 5.28 -15.76
C ASP A 14 -11.11 5.70 -14.74
N ALA A 15 -11.19 5.17 -13.51
CA ALA A 15 -10.39 5.61 -12.38
C ALA A 15 -8.91 5.21 -12.48
N TYR A 16 -8.14 6.00 -13.24
CA TYR A 16 -6.73 6.18 -12.94
C TYR A 16 -6.62 6.94 -11.61
N CYS A 17 -5.80 6.41 -10.71
CA CYS A 17 -5.68 6.82 -9.31
C CYS A 17 -5.43 8.33 -9.11
N PHE A 18 -4.70 8.96 -10.04
CA PHE A 18 -4.36 10.37 -9.97
C PHE A 18 -4.67 11.16 -11.25
N SER A 19 -5.08 10.50 -12.33
CA SER A 19 -5.49 11.14 -13.59
C SER A 19 -6.97 10.99 -13.96
N GLY A 20 -7.75 10.19 -13.21
CA GLY A 20 -9.21 10.00 -13.39
C GLY A 20 -10.09 11.20 -12.97
N GLY A 21 -9.48 12.37 -12.76
CA GLY A 21 -10.16 13.60 -12.36
C GLY A 21 -10.25 13.84 -10.84
N LEU A 22 -10.73 15.03 -10.47
CA LEU A 22 -10.74 15.55 -9.09
C LEU A 22 -11.40 14.60 -8.08
N ILE A 23 -12.49 13.93 -8.49
CA ILE A 23 -13.26 13.05 -7.60
C ILE A 23 -12.44 11.82 -7.21
N SER A 24 -11.74 11.20 -8.18
CA SER A 24 -10.87 10.05 -7.93
C SER A 24 -9.73 10.43 -6.97
N GLY A 25 -9.02 11.53 -7.25
CA GLY A 25 -7.95 12.01 -6.38
C GLY A 25 -8.42 12.28 -4.94
N CYS A 26 -9.54 12.99 -4.78
CA CYS A 26 -10.11 13.26 -3.45
C CYS A 26 -10.50 11.99 -2.69
N PHE A 27 -10.99 10.95 -3.39
CA PHE A 27 -11.30 9.67 -2.76
C PHE A 27 -10.03 9.01 -2.18
N TRP A 28 -8.96 8.91 -2.98
CA TRP A 28 -7.72 8.27 -2.54
C TRP A 28 -6.99 9.06 -1.45
N ASP A 29 -7.09 10.39 -1.47
CA ASP A 29 -6.61 11.24 -0.37
C ASP A 29 -7.39 10.96 0.92
N TYR A 30 -8.71 10.95 0.84
CA TYR A 30 -9.56 10.66 2.00
C TYR A 30 -9.35 9.23 2.53
N ALA A 31 -9.18 8.25 1.65
CA ALA A 31 -8.86 6.87 2.01
C ALA A 31 -7.55 6.77 2.81
N ARG A 32 -6.50 7.49 2.41
CA ARG A 32 -5.24 7.53 3.16
C ARG A 32 -5.40 8.16 4.55
N ILE A 33 -6.16 9.26 4.64
CA ILE A 33 -6.46 9.92 5.92
C ILE A 33 -7.23 8.96 6.84
N ASP A 34 -8.24 8.28 6.32
CA ASP A 34 -9.05 7.31 7.06
C ASP A 34 -8.21 6.13 7.57
N ILE A 35 -7.34 5.55 6.72
CA ILE A 35 -6.42 4.47 7.10
C ILE A 35 -5.57 4.85 8.31
N TRP A 36 -4.93 6.02 8.27
CA TRP A 36 -4.03 6.44 9.35
C TRP A 36 -4.79 6.89 10.61
N ALA A 37 -5.98 7.49 10.45
CA ALA A 37 -6.86 7.79 11.56
C ALA A 37 -7.32 6.50 12.28
N ALA A 38 -7.73 5.49 11.51
CA ALA A 38 -8.15 4.18 11.99
C ALA A 38 -7.01 3.47 12.73
N PHE A 39 -5.80 3.48 12.16
CA PHE A 39 -4.60 2.93 12.80
C PHE A 39 -4.31 3.61 14.15
N CYS A 40 -4.25 4.94 14.17
CA CYS A 40 -3.98 5.71 15.39
C CYS A 40 -5.06 5.50 16.48
N ALA A 41 -6.32 5.36 16.06
CA ALA A 41 -7.44 5.12 16.98
C ALA A 41 -7.60 3.64 17.37
N SER A 42 -6.84 2.71 16.76
CA SER A 42 -7.04 1.27 16.90
C SER A 42 -8.50 0.85 16.59
N THR A 43 -9.02 1.38 15.48
CA THR A 43 -10.38 1.10 14.98
C THR A 43 -10.32 0.63 13.53
N ARG A 44 -11.45 0.14 13.00
CA ARG A 44 -11.58 -0.15 11.57
C ARG A 44 -11.66 1.15 10.76
N THR A 45 -11.25 1.07 9.51
CA THR A 45 -11.45 2.13 8.52
C THR A 45 -12.94 2.46 8.38
N ILE A 46 -13.26 3.75 8.30
CA ILE A 46 -14.63 4.21 8.04
C ILE A 46 -15.04 3.83 6.63
N LEU A 47 -14.12 3.95 5.66
CA LEU A 47 -14.30 3.44 4.32
C LEU A 47 -14.04 1.93 4.30
N PRO A 48 -15.05 1.09 3.99
CA PRO A 48 -14.85 -0.34 3.90
C PRO A 48 -13.94 -0.67 2.69
N PRO A 49 -12.87 -1.47 2.84
CA PRO A 49 -11.99 -1.82 1.72
C PRO A 49 -12.71 -2.50 0.55
N ASP A 50 -13.84 -3.18 0.81
CA ASP A 50 -14.64 -3.86 -0.20
C ASP A 50 -15.33 -2.88 -1.18
N THR A 51 -15.29 -1.56 -0.90
CA THR A 51 -15.87 -0.53 -1.79
C THR A 51 -14.82 0.21 -2.62
N TYR A 52 -13.53 -0.13 -2.50
CA TYR A 52 -12.45 0.60 -3.19
C TYR A 52 -12.37 0.24 -4.67
N PHE A 53 -12.74 -0.99 -5.02
CA PHE A 53 -12.77 -1.52 -6.38
C PHE A 53 -14.08 -2.27 -6.60
N ASP A 54 -14.67 -2.13 -7.80
CA ASP A 54 -15.90 -2.86 -8.17
C ASP A 54 -15.65 -4.37 -8.24
N ASP A 55 -14.47 -4.76 -8.73
CA ASP A 55 -14.01 -6.15 -8.79
C ASP A 55 -12.53 -6.21 -8.36
N ALA A 56 -12.32 -6.48 -7.07
CA ALA A 56 -10.99 -6.59 -6.49
C ALA A 56 -10.23 -7.82 -7.01
N GLU A 57 -10.91 -8.93 -7.29
CA GLU A 57 -10.28 -10.15 -7.79
C GLU A 57 -9.73 -9.94 -9.20
N ALA A 58 -10.55 -9.37 -10.10
CA ALA A 58 -10.11 -9.01 -11.44
C ALA A 58 -8.97 -7.99 -11.40
N THR A 59 -9.03 -7.02 -10.50
CA THR A 59 -7.98 -6.00 -10.31
C THR A 59 -6.64 -6.65 -9.90
N MET A 60 -6.67 -7.59 -8.96
CA MET A 60 -5.48 -8.33 -8.50
C MET A 60 -4.92 -9.30 -9.57
N ALA A 61 -5.74 -9.70 -10.54
CA ALA A 61 -5.31 -10.53 -11.66
C ALA A 61 -4.49 -9.76 -12.73
N LEU A 62 -4.55 -8.43 -12.76
CA LEU A 62 -3.88 -7.60 -13.78
C LEU A 62 -2.34 -7.64 -13.69
N ASN A 63 -1.66 -7.49 -14.83
CA ASN A 63 -0.20 -7.45 -14.93
C ASN A 63 0.27 -6.25 -15.75
N GLY A 64 1.45 -5.72 -15.41
CA GLY A 64 2.05 -4.59 -16.11
C GLY A 64 1.24 -3.30 -15.96
N ILE A 65 0.55 -3.14 -14.83
CA ILE A 65 -0.28 -1.97 -14.56
C ILE A 65 0.58 -0.73 -14.34
N ASP A 66 0.03 0.45 -14.63
CA ASP A 66 0.71 1.72 -14.38
C ASP A 66 0.90 2.00 -12.87
N GLU A 67 1.73 3.01 -12.59
CA GLU A 67 2.07 3.48 -11.25
C GLU A 67 0.87 3.97 -10.45
N ASP A 68 -0.17 4.48 -11.11
CA ASP A 68 -1.36 5.05 -10.48
C ASP A 68 -2.19 3.91 -9.89
N LEU A 69 -2.59 2.95 -10.73
CA LEU A 69 -3.36 1.80 -10.28
C LEU A 69 -2.56 0.96 -9.29
N HIS A 70 -1.25 0.82 -9.50
CA HIS A 70 -0.37 0.10 -8.56
C HIS A 70 -0.37 0.76 -7.17
N ALA A 71 -0.31 2.09 -7.10
CA ALA A 71 -0.39 2.84 -5.85
C ALA A 71 -1.76 2.73 -5.17
N CYS A 72 -2.83 2.80 -5.95
CA CYS A 72 -4.21 2.57 -5.49
C CYS A 72 -4.37 1.22 -4.78
N ILE A 73 -3.84 0.15 -5.38
CA ILE A 73 -3.89 -1.19 -4.79
C ILE A 73 -3.07 -1.23 -3.49
N ALA A 74 -1.93 -0.54 -3.41
CA ALA A 74 -1.16 -0.45 -2.16
C ALA A 74 -1.95 0.23 -1.02
N ILE A 75 -2.68 1.31 -1.32
CA ILE A 75 -3.55 1.99 -0.36
C ILE A 75 -4.66 1.04 0.12
N TRP A 76 -5.31 0.34 -0.82
CA TRP A 76 -6.34 -0.66 -0.51
C TRP A 76 -5.83 -1.82 0.35
N LEU A 77 -4.68 -2.40 0.00
CA LEU A 77 -4.03 -3.44 0.80
C LEU A 77 -3.72 -2.95 2.21
N THR A 78 -3.30 -1.70 2.36
CA THR A 78 -3.05 -1.13 3.69
C THR A 78 -4.32 -1.04 4.52
N ALA A 79 -5.43 -0.58 3.94
CA ALA A 79 -6.73 -0.54 4.64
C ALA A 79 -7.13 -1.94 5.15
N ARG A 80 -6.90 -2.98 4.34
CA ARG A 80 -7.12 -4.38 4.73
C ARG A 80 -6.21 -4.82 5.87
N VAL A 81 -4.93 -4.45 5.84
CA VAL A 81 -3.98 -4.70 6.96
C VAL A 81 -4.47 -4.04 8.25
N ILE A 82 -4.86 -2.76 8.20
CA ILE A 82 -5.35 -2.04 9.39
C ILE A 82 -6.59 -2.71 9.97
N ASN A 83 -7.56 -3.08 9.12
CA ASN A 83 -8.76 -3.77 9.59
C ASN A 83 -8.46 -5.15 10.19
N LEU A 84 -7.55 -5.92 9.59
CA LEU A 84 -7.11 -7.20 10.14
C LEU A 84 -6.47 -7.02 11.54
N ILE A 85 -5.61 -6.03 11.70
CA ILE A 85 -4.95 -5.73 12.98
C ILE A 85 -5.98 -5.31 14.03
N CYS A 86 -6.95 -4.46 13.65
CA CYS A 86 -8.04 -4.04 14.53
C CYS A 86 -8.90 -5.23 14.99
N ASP A 87 -9.21 -6.17 14.10
CA ASP A 87 -10.00 -7.36 14.44
C ASP A 87 -9.23 -8.30 15.38
N ASN A 88 -7.89 -8.27 15.33
CA ASN A 88 -6.98 -9.03 16.18
C ASN A 88 -7.29 -10.55 16.23
N THR A 89 -7.70 -11.10 15.09
CA THR A 89 -8.06 -12.52 14.95
C THR A 89 -6.83 -13.43 14.98
N PRO A 90 -6.83 -14.55 15.74
CA PRO A 90 -5.73 -15.50 15.74
C PRO A 90 -5.33 -15.97 14.33
N LEU A 91 -4.03 -15.92 14.01
CA LEU A 91 -3.54 -16.22 12.66
C LEU A 91 -3.88 -17.63 12.17
N ALA A 92 -3.88 -18.62 13.06
CA ALA A 92 -4.14 -20.02 12.71
C ALA A 92 -5.52 -20.25 12.07
N GLU A 93 -6.45 -19.32 12.31
CA GLU A 93 -7.84 -19.40 11.86
C GLU A 93 -8.16 -18.31 10.81
N SER A 94 -7.20 -17.44 10.51
CA SER A 94 -7.44 -16.25 9.69
C SER A 94 -7.21 -16.54 8.20
N ALA A 95 -8.27 -16.99 7.52
CA ALA A 95 -8.30 -17.04 6.05
C ALA A 95 -8.02 -15.65 5.43
N HIS A 96 -8.46 -14.58 6.10
CA HIS A 96 -8.21 -13.19 5.70
C HIS A 96 -6.71 -12.84 5.72
N PHE A 97 -5.96 -13.29 6.73
CA PHE A 97 -4.51 -13.10 6.77
C PHE A 97 -3.81 -13.78 5.58
N HIS A 98 -4.15 -15.04 5.31
CA HIS A 98 -3.53 -15.78 4.21
C HIS A 98 -3.86 -15.21 2.83
N SER A 99 -5.13 -14.82 2.60
CA SER A 99 -5.52 -14.11 1.39
C SER A 99 -4.78 -12.79 1.25
N LEU A 100 -4.72 -11.98 2.31
CA LEU A 100 -4.01 -10.70 2.28
C LEU A 100 -2.51 -10.87 2.02
N GLN A 101 -1.87 -11.89 2.60
CA GLN A 101 -0.47 -12.20 2.35
C GLN A 101 -0.23 -12.58 0.89
N ALA A 102 -1.10 -13.39 0.29
CA ALA A 102 -1.02 -13.74 -1.13
C ALA A 102 -1.20 -12.50 -2.02
N ASP A 103 -2.16 -11.63 -1.71
CA ASP A 103 -2.40 -10.39 -2.45
C ASP A 103 -1.22 -9.43 -2.34
N MET A 104 -0.58 -9.35 -1.16
CA MET A 104 0.62 -8.54 -0.98
C MET A 104 1.80 -9.07 -1.79
N THR A 105 2.02 -10.39 -1.81
CA THR A 105 3.04 -11.00 -2.70
C THR A 105 2.72 -10.74 -4.17
N ARG A 106 1.45 -10.77 -4.54
CA ARG A 106 1.00 -10.50 -5.92
C ARG A 106 1.30 -9.06 -6.34
N TRP A 107 1.10 -8.10 -5.43
CA TRP A 107 1.36 -6.67 -5.69
C TRP A 107 2.81 -6.38 -6.06
N GLU A 108 3.77 -7.07 -5.45
CA GLU A 108 5.21 -6.87 -5.70
C GLU A 108 5.60 -7.13 -7.17
N VAL A 109 4.86 -7.98 -7.88
CA VAL A 109 5.18 -8.40 -9.25
C VAL A 109 4.18 -7.89 -10.31
N MET A 110 3.13 -7.16 -9.91
CA MET A 110 2.07 -6.75 -10.84
C MET A 110 2.34 -5.43 -11.57
N GLY A 111 3.14 -4.54 -10.97
CA GLY A 111 3.44 -3.22 -11.52
C GLY A 111 4.31 -3.27 -12.77
N GLY A 112 3.99 -2.43 -13.76
CA GLY A 112 4.81 -2.17 -14.94
C GLY A 112 6.08 -1.37 -14.61
N GLN A 113 6.89 -1.08 -15.62
CA GLN A 113 8.18 -0.40 -15.42
C GLN A 113 8.06 0.96 -14.71
N SER A 114 6.99 1.70 -14.95
CA SER A 114 6.76 3.02 -14.36
C SER A 114 6.42 2.99 -12.86
N ALA A 115 5.97 1.84 -12.36
CA ALA A 115 5.71 1.61 -10.93
C ALA A 115 6.97 1.19 -10.16
N GLN A 116 8.07 0.86 -10.86
CA GLN A 116 9.29 0.37 -10.26
C GLN A 116 10.25 1.51 -9.89
N PRO A 117 11.10 1.33 -8.87
CA PRO A 117 12.20 2.24 -8.60
C PRO A 117 13.12 2.42 -9.82
N VAL A 118 13.50 3.66 -10.09
CA VAL A 118 14.40 4.04 -11.20
C VAL A 118 15.86 3.90 -10.79
N LEU A 119 16.20 4.28 -9.56
CA LEU A 119 17.55 4.26 -9.04
C LEU A 119 17.55 3.88 -7.56
N PHE A 120 18.51 3.03 -7.19
CA PHE A 120 18.89 2.80 -5.81
C PHE A 120 20.27 3.40 -5.58
N ARG A 121 20.41 4.19 -4.51
CA ARG A 121 21.69 4.74 -4.09
C ARG A 121 21.95 4.30 -2.66
N ASP A 122 23.02 3.54 -2.45
CA ASP A 122 23.43 3.12 -1.11
C ASP A 122 23.97 4.31 -0.30
N ALA A 123 23.84 4.21 1.03
CA ALA A 123 24.46 5.17 1.94
C ALA A 123 25.98 5.20 1.74
N SER A 124 26.55 6.38 1.59
CA SER A 124 27.99 6.61 1.49
C SER A 124 28.40 7.88 2.24
N ALA A 125 29.36 7.72 3.15
CA ALA A 125 29.98 8.86 3.83
C ALA A 125 30.83 9.72 2.88
N GLU A 126 31.28 9.13 1.76
CA GLU A 126 32.16 9.79 0.78
C GLU A 126 31.36 10.66 -0.20
N ALA A 127 30.12 10.27 -0.49
CA ALA A 127 29.21 10.99 -1.38
C ALA A 127 28.23 11.91 -0.63
N ASP A 128 28.47 12.17 0.67
CA ASP A 128 27.61 12.97 1.56
C ASP A 128 26.13 12.52 1.58
N ASN A 129 25.90 11.21 1.42
CA ASN A 129 24.58 10.61 1.50
C ASN A 129 24.52 9.60 2.66
N PRO A 130 24.29 10.06 3.90
CA PRO A 130 24.33 9.20 5.10
C PRO A 130 23.24 8.11 5.13
N PHE A 131 22.27 8.16 4.22
CA PHE A 131 21.17 7.20 4.11
C PHE A 131 20.99 6.74 2.66
N SER A 132 20.49 5.51 2.49
CA SER A 132 20.11 5.00 1.18
C SER A 132 18.93 5.80 0.61
N GLN A 133 18.96 6.02 -0.70
CA GLN A 133 17.94 6.75 -1.43
C GLN A 133 17.31 5.86 -2.50
N ILE A 134 16.00 6.03 -2.70
CA ILE A 134 15.25 5.36 -3.76
C ILE A 134 14.61 6.45 -4.60
N LEU A 135 14.93 6.47 -5.90
CA LEU A 135 14.37 7.42 -6.85
C LEU A 135 13.21 6.78 -7.61
N PHE A 136 12.10 7.48 -7.68
CA PHE A 136 10.94 7.09 -8.49
C PHE A 136 10.71 8.07 -9.64
N SER A 137 10.14 7.55 -10.73
CA SER A 137 9.73 8.33 -11.91
C SER A 137 8.52 9.22 -11.62
N SER A 138 7.66 8.84 -10.67
CA SER A 138 6.41 9.52 -10.37
C SER A 138 6.08 9.53 -8.88
N HIS A 139 5.22 10.49 -8.49
CA HIS A 139 4.71 10.58 -7.13
C HIS A 139 3.83 9.37 -6.76
N SER A 140 3.05 8.85 -7.70
CA SER A 140 2.22 7.66 -7.49
C SER A 140 3.06 6.44 -7.14
N ALA A 141 4.16 6.19 -7.87
CA ALA A 141 5.06 5.09 -7.56
C ALA A 141 5.69 5.24 -6.17
N THR A 142 6.08 6.46 -5.78
CA THR A 142 6.53 6.77 -4.41
C THR A 142 5.46 6.44 -3.37
N ILE A 143 4.23 6.95 -3.52
CA ILE A 143 3.14 6.69 -2.58
C ILE A 143 2.88 5.19 -2.47
N GLY A 144 2.71 4.50 -3.61
CA GLY A 144 2.43 3.09 -3.65
C GLY A 144 3.47 2.28 -2.91
N HIS A 145 4.74 2.56 -3.16
CA HIS A 145 5.86 1.88 -2.52
C HIS A 145 5.91 2.15 -1.00
N THR A 146 5.90 3.41 -0.56
CA THR A 146 5.92 3.73 0.87
C THR A 146 4.71 3.12 1.59
N GLN A 147 3.52 3.29 1.02
CA GLN A 147 2.28 2.77 1.58
C GLN A 147 2.30 1.24 1.72
N PHE A 148 2.72 0.53 0.67
CA PHE A 148 2.82 -0.93 0.67
C PHE A 148 3.84 -1.44 1.70
N TYR A 149 5.06 -0.89 1.72
CA TYR A 149 6.07 -1.38 2.65
C TYR A 149 5.75 -1.02 4.10
N THR A 150 5.09 0.11 4.38
CA THR A 150 4.56 0.37 5.71
C THR A 150 3.49 -0.66 6.10
N ALA A 151 2.57 -1.01 5.21
CA ALA A 151 1.58 -2.06 5.46
C ALA A 151 2.25 -3.43 5.72
N LYS A 152 3.32 -3.74 4.98
CA LYS A 152 4.10 -4.98 5.14
C LYS A 152 4.78 -5.04 6.51
N VAL A 153 5.35 -3.92 6.98
CA VAL A 153 5.89 -3.80 8.34
C VAL A 153 4.81 -4.12 9.38
N LEU A 154 3.63 -3.49 9.25
CA LEU A 154 2.53 -3.70 10.19
C LEU A 154 2.05 -5.15 10.21
N LEU A 155 1.91 -5.78 9.04
CA LEU A 155 1.51 -7.18 8.94
C LEU A 155 2.56 -8.13 9.55
N LEU A 156 3.85 -7.87 9.31
CA LEU A 156 4.95 -8.66 9.86
C LEU A 156 5.05 -8.53 11.39
N GLU A 157 4.86 -7.34 11.94
CA GLU A 157 4.83 -7.13 13.40
C GLU A 157 3.59 -7.79 14.04
N TYR A 158 2.45 -7.69 13.38
CA TYR A 158 1.22 -8.38 13.78
C TYR A 158 1.40 -9.90 13.82
N GLU A 159 2.06 -10.48 12.81
CA GLU A 159 2.40 -11.90 12.82
C GLU A 159 3.43 -12.23 13.91
N ALA A 160 4.48 -11.43 14.06
CA ALA A 160 5.50 -11.64 15.07
C ALA A 160 4.93 -11.62 16.51
N ALA A 161 3.88 -10.85 16.76
CA ALA A 161 3.20 -10.81 18.06
C ALA A 161 2.49 -12.13 18.42
N GLN A 162 2.20 -12.99 17.44
CA GLN A 162 1.42 -14.22 17.62
C GLN A 162 2.26 -15.51 17.45
N ARG A 163 3.56 -15.39 17.17
CA ARG A 163 4.47 -16.53 16.94
C ARG A 163 5.38 -16.77 18.14
N ASP A 164 6.09 -17.90 18.13
CA ASP A 164 7.17 -18.16 19.08
C ASP A 164 8.31 -17.14 18.95
N THR A 165 9.17 -17.07 19.97
CA THR A 165 10.25 -16.08 20.06
C THR A 165 11.24 -16.12 18.90
N GLU A 166 11.55 -17.31 18.37
CA GLU A 166 12.52 -17.45 17.28
C GLU A 166 11.92 -16.96 15.97
N ALA A 167 10.73 -17.43 15.63
CA ALA A 167 9.98 -16.99 14.47
C ALA A 167 9.69 -15.48 14.51
N ALA A 168 9.29 -14.95 15.68
CA ALA A 168 9.03 -13.54 15.88
C ALA A 168 10.29 -12.68 15.66
N THR A 169 11.47 -13.15 16.10
CA THR A 169 12.73 -12.44 15.87
C THR A 169 13.06 -12.33 14.39
N ARG A 170 12.85 -13.41 13.62
CA ARG A 170 13.05 -13.41 12.16
C ARG A 170 12.11 -12.43 11.47
N LEU A 171 10.83 -12.44 11.84
CA LEU A 171 9.81 -11.56 11.27
C LEU A 171 10.11 -10.09 11.55
N ARG A 172 10.50 -9.74 12.78
CA ARG A 172 10.91 -8.37 13.14
C ARG A 172 12.13 -7.89 12.39
N LYS A 173 13.11 -8.78 12.14
CA LYS A 173 14.26 -8.45 11.29
C LYS A 173 13.83 -8.14 9.85
N GLU A 174 12.84 -8.86 9.34
CA GLU A 174 12.28 -8.59 8.02
C GLU A 174 11.45 -7.30 7.99
N ALA A 175 10.66 -7.05 9.04
CA ALA A 175 9.93 -5.80 9.22
C ALA A 175 10.90 -4.61 9.25
N TYR A 176 12.02 -4.72 9.95
CA TYR A 176 13.05 -3.67 9.96
C TYR A 176 13.60 -3.38 8.55
N LYS A 177 13.88 -4.39 7.73
CA LYS A 177 14.28 -4.17 6.33
C LYS A 177 13.18 -3.47 5.53
N CYS A 178 11.93 -3.90 5.69
CA CYS A 178 10.79 -3.26 5.02
C CYS A 178 10.62 -1.81 5.46
N ALA A 179 10.88 -1.48 6.73
CA ALA A 179 10.86 -0.12 7.24
C ALA A 179 11.96 0.76 6.61
N LEU A 180 13.16 0.21 6.43
CA LEU A 180 14.23 0.90 5.70
C LEU A 180 13.85 1.15 4.23
N ILE A 181 13.15 0.21 3.59
CA ILE A 181 12.66 0.35 2.22
C ILE A 181 11.53 1.39 2.13
N ALA A 182 10.63 1.43 3.12
CA ALA A 182 9.54 2.41 3.20
C ALA A 182 10.04 3.84 3.44
N HIS A 183 11.14 3.99 4.21
CA HIS A 183 11.70 5.27 4.66
C HIS A 183 13.04 5.65 4.01
N GLY A 184 13.52 4.91 3.00
CA GLY A 184 14.64 5.37 2.19
C GLY A 184 14.34 6.77 1.68
N ILE A 185 15.28 7.71 1.75
CA ILE A 185 15.01 9.11 1.36
C ILE A 185 14.53 9.08 -0.09
N VAL A 186 13.24 9.37 -0.27
CA VAL A 186 12.60 9.31 -1.59
C VAL A 186 12.78 10.65 -2.26
N GLU A 187 13.64 10.68 -3.27
CA GLU A 187 13.65 11.77 -4.24
C GLU A 187 12.67 11.36 -5.34
N THR A 188 11.65 12.17 -5.58
CA THR A 188 10.96 12.15 -6.88
C THR A 188 11.82 12.94 -7.85
N ASN A 189 11.98 12.48 -9.10
CA ASN A 189 12.63 13.33 -10.09
C ASN A 189 11.89 14.69 -10.14
N ASN A 190 12.59 15.76 -9.78
CA ASN A 190 12.10 17.12 -10.01
C ASN A 190 12.16 17.38 -11.52
N HIS A 191 11.12 17.00 -12.24
CA HIS A 191 10.95 17.40 -13.62
C HIS A 191 10.40 18.83 -13.66
N THR A 192 11.22 19.70 -14.26
CA THR A 192 10.88 21.03 -14.76
C THR A 192 9.89 20.93 -15.91
#